data_AF-A0A7S1NZ18-F1
#
_entry.id   AF-A0A7S1NZ18-F1
#
_cell.length_a   1.000
_cell.length_b   1.000
_cell.length_c   1.000
_cell.angle_alpha   90.00
_cell.angle_beta   90.00
_cell.angle_gamma   90.00
#
_symmetry.space_group_name_H-M   'P 1'
#
loop_
_entity.id
_entity.type
_entity.pdbx_description
1 polymer ?
#
loop_
_entity_poly.entity_id
_entity_poly.type
_entity_poly.pdbx_seq_one_letter_code
_entity_poly.pdbx_strand_id
1 'polypeptide(L)'
;MADREDSTLLLVKFSTHRDSRTYVEYRDLKHALEGVCQLYESGLKAVNPNIRNITYDLNDLFGYINSLQEIVCFTPTLDRERRGGGYRRG
;
A
#
# COMPACT_ATOMS: atom_id res chain seq x y z
N MET A 1 19.94 -11.39 12.28
CA MET A 1 18.56 -11.91 12.37
C MET A 1 17.67 -10.90 11.69
N ALA A 2 17.57 -10.92 10.36
CA ALA A 2 16.65 -10.05 9.63
C ALA A 2 15.32 -10.77 9.57
N ASP A 3 14.40 -10.34 10.41
CA ASP A 3 13.00 -10.72 10.39
C ASP A 3 12.44 -10.26 9.03
N ARG A 4 12.38 -11.18 8.06
CA ARG A 4 11.84 -10.89 6.72
C ARG A 4 10.33 -11.05 6.82
N GLU A 5 9.69 -10.09 7.47
CA GLU A 5 8.24 -9.99 7.54
C GLU A 5 7.69 -9.73 6.14
N ASP A 6 6.45 -10.13 5.88
CA ASP A 6 5.73 -9.99 4.60
C ASP A 6 5.45 -8.50 4.25
N SER A 7 6.51 -7.69 4.18
CA SER A 7 6.46 -6.27 3.93
C SER A 7 5.92 -5.97 2.55
N THR A 8 4.88 -5.15 2.50
CA THR A 8 4.25 -4.73 1.25
C THR A 8 4.83 -3.40 0.80
N LEU A 9 5.37 -3.38 -0.41
CA LEU A 9 5.86 -2.14 -1.03
C LEU A 9 4.74 -1.51 -1.87
N LEU A 10 4.35 -0.30 -1.52
CA LEU A 10 3.41 0.52 -2.27
C LEU A 10 4.16 1.58 -3.08
N LEU A 11 3.82 1.68 -4.35
CA LEU A 11 4.38 2.65 -5.28
C LEU A 11 3.23 3.44 -5.90
N VAL A 12 3.28 4.76 -5.77
CA VAL A 12 2.24 5.67 -6.27
C VAL A 12 2.86 6.73 -7.15
N LYS A 13 2.23 6.99 -8.30
CA LYS A 13 2.58 8.10 -9.19
C LYS A 13 1.37 8.99 -9.43
N PHE A 14 1.43 10.21 -8.92
CA PHE A 14 0.30 11.17 -9.00
C PHE A 14 0.19 11.88 -10.35
N SER A 15 1.29 12.03 -11.09
CA SER A 15 1.32 12.77 -12.36
C SER A 15 2.43 12.25 -13.26
N THR A 16 2.46 12.68 -14.53
CA THR A 16 3.41 12.22 -15.56
C THR A 16 4.84 12.57 -15.21
N HIS A 17 5.03 13.63 -14.42
CA HIS A 17 6.31 14.08 -13.87
C HIS A 17 7.03 12.98 -13.07
N ARG A 18 8.34 12.89 -13.27
CA ARG A 18 9.17 11.85 -12.64
C ARG A 18 9.29 12.04 -11.13
N ASP A 19 9.21 13.28 -10.66
CA ASP A 19 9.30 13.67 -9.25
C ASP A 19 8.03 13.34 -8.45
N SER A 20 6.92 13.01 -9.11
CA SER A 20 5.66 12.64 -8.47
C SER A 20 5.58 11.15 -8.11
N ARG A 21 6.69 10.41 -8.21
CA ARG A 21 6.78 9.00 -7.79
C ARG A 21 7.13 8.91 -6.31
N THR A 22 6.30 8.20 -5.56
CA THR A 22 6.50 7.96 -4.12
C THR A 22 6.51 6.45 -3.86
N TYR A 23 7.43 6.03 -2.99
CA TYR A 23 7.62 4.64 -2.59
C TYR A 23 7.44 4.57 -1.07
N VAL A 24 6.58 3.68 -0.60
CA VAL A 24 6.35 3.47 0.83
C VAL A 24 6.32 1.99 1.11
N GLU A 25 7.16 1.55 2.03
CA GLU A 25 7.15 0.16 2.52
C GLU A 25 6.30 0.08 3.78
N TYR A 26 5.41 -0.90 3.81
CA TYR A 26 4.54 -1.21 4.94
C TYR A 26 4.83 -2.61 5.44
N ARG A 27 4.56 -2.86 6.72
CA ARG A 27 4.75 -4.20 7.31
C ARG A 27 3.81 -5.25 6.73
N ASP A 28 2.59 -4.86 6.37
CA ASP A 28 1.54 -5.76 5.88
C ASP A 28 0.70 -5.09 4.79
N LEU A 29 -0.02 -5.90 4.02
CA LEU A 29 -0.98 -5.42 3.02
C LEU A 29 -2.04 -4.51 3.64
N LYS A 30 -2.53 -4.85 4.84
CA LYS A 30 -3.53 -4.02 5.54
C LYS A 30 -3.00 -2.61 5.80
N HIS A 31 -1.77 -2.50 6.30
CA HIS A 31 -1.14 -1.21 6.56
C HIS A 31 -0.92 -0.41 5.27
N ALA A 32 -0.59 -1.08 4.16
CA ALA A 32 -0.47 -0.43 2.86
C ALA A 32 -1.81 0.17 2.38
N LEU A 33 -2.91 -0.58 2.53
CA LEU A 33 -4.25 -0.08 2.18
C LEU A 33 -4.68 1.09 3.07
N GLU A 34 -4.38 1.04 4.37
CA GLU A 34 -4.63 2.20 5.25
C GLU A 34 -3.81 3.43 4.84
N GLY A 35 -2.59 3.24 4.34
CA GLY A 35 -1.78 4.30 3.74
C GLY A 35 -2.46 4.98 2.55
N VAL A 36 -3.10 4.22 1.66
CA VAL A 36 -3.86 4.76 0.53
C VAL A 36 -5.07 5.57 1.01
N CYS A 37 -5.79 5.07 2.01
CA CYS A 37 -6.91 5.81 2.60
C CYS A 37 -6.45 7.14 3.22
N GLN A 38 -5.37 7.13 4.00
CA GLN A 38 -4.82 8.35 4.62
C GLN A 38 -4.35 9.38 3.58
N LEU A 39 -3.77 8.91 2.47
CA LEU A 39 -3.36 9.74 1.36
C LEU A 39 -4.55 10.50 0.76
N TYR A 40 -5.66 9.80 0.55
CA TYR A 40 -6.90 10.38 0.07
C TYR A 40 -7.51 11.35 1.08
N GLU A 41 -7.57 10.97 2.35
CA GLU A 41 -8.08 11.82 3.43
C GLU A 41 -7.27 13.11 3.58
N SER A 42 -5.94 13.03 3.47
CA SER A 42 -5.07 14.22 3.51
C SER A 42 -5.33 15.15 2.32
N GLY A 43 -5.57 14.57 1.13
CA GLY A 43 -6.00 15.34 -0.05
C GLY A 43 -7.33 16.05 0.19
N LEU A 44 -8.33 15.34 0.71
CA LEU A 44 -9.63 15.92 1.04
C LEU A 44 -9.55 16.99 2.13
N LYS A 45 -8.71 16.82 3.16
CA LYS A 45 -8.47 17.85 4.19
C LYS A 45 -7.85 19.11 3.62
N ALA A 46 -6.94 18.97 2.64
CA ALA A 46 -6.31 20.11 1.99
C ALA A 46 -7.31 20.95 1.18
N VAL A 47 -8.30 20.30 0.55
CA VAL A 47 -9.38 21.01 -0.18
C VAL A 47 -10.43 21.58 0.77
N ASN A 48 -10.75 20.86 1.85
CA ASN A 48 -11.81 21.20 2.80
C ASN A 48 -11.29 21.35 4.24
N PRO A 49 -10.49 22.39 4.55
CA PRO A 49 -9.85 22.55 5.86
C PRO A 49 -10.83 22.77 7.02
N ASN A 50 -12.07 23.17 6.73
CA ASN A 50 -13.12 23.39 7.74
C ASN A 50 -13.84 22.11 8.17
N ILE A 51 -13.67 20.99 7.46
CA ILE A 51 -14.35 19.73 7.79
C ILE A 51 -13.46 18.92 8.74
N ARG A 52 -13.89 18.83 10.01
CA ARG A 52 -13.16 18.09 11.04
C ARG A 52 -13.22 16.57 10.86
N ASN A 53 -14.35 16.06 10.37
CA ASN A 53 -14.57 14.64 10.16
C ASN A 53 -14.97 14.39 8.71
N ILE A 54 -14.06 13.81 7.94
CA ILE A 54 -14.29 13.53 6.53
C ILE A 54 -14.94 12.16 6.43
N THR A 55 -16.06 12.11 5.73
CA THR A 55 -16.74 10.87 5.34
C THR A 55 -16.74 10.82 3.83
N TYR A 56 -16.40 9.65 3.28
CA TYR A 56 -16.33 9.42 1.85
C TYR A 56 -16.85 8.01 1.58
N ASP A 57 -17.44 7.82 0.41
CA ASP A 57 -17.89 6.51 -0.04
C ASP A 57 -16.76 5.77 -0.74
N LEU A 58 -16.88 4.43 -0.84
CA LEU A 58 -15.91 3.61 -1.56
C LEU A 58 -15.77 4.05 -3.02
N ASN A 59 -16.86 4.52 -3.65
CA ASN A 59 -16.82 5.01 -5.03
C ASN A 59 -15.91 6.24 -5.17
N ASP A 60 -15.92 7.18 -4.22
CA ASP A 60 -15.06 8.36 -4.26
C ASP A 60 -13.59 7.98 -4.11
N LEU A 61 -13.28 7.04 -3.20
CA LEU A 61 -11.94 6.49 -3.04
C LEU A 61 -11.46 5.82 -4.32
N PHE A 62 -12.29 4.97 -4.93
CA PHE A 62 -11.96 4.34 -6.21
C PHE A 62 -11.80 5.38 -7.33
N GLY A 63 -12.62 6.43 -7.35
CA GLY A 63 -12.47 7.56 -8.27
C GLY A 63 -11.13 8.25 -8.13
N TYR A 64 -10.67 8.48 -6.89
CA TYR A 64 -9.35 9.00 -6.62
C TYR A 64 -8.23 8.07 -7.10
N ILE A 65 -8.33 6.77 -6.81
CA ILE A 65 -7.34 5.77 -7.24
C ILE A 65 -7.25 5.72 -8.77
N ASN A 66 -8.40 5.78 -9.47
CA ASN A 66 -8.45 5.82 -10.94
C ASN A 66 -7.88 7.12 -11.54
N SER A 67 -7.86 8.21 -10.76
CA SER A 67 -7.25 9.47 -11.17
C SER A 67 -5.71 9.45 -11.07
N LEU A 68 -5.15 8.58 -10.21
CA LEU A 68 -3.71 8.37 -10.13
C LEU A 68 -3.20 7.78 -11.44
N GLN A 69 -2.01 8.21 -11.87
CA GLN A 69 -1.45 7.70 -13.11
C GLN A 69 -1.00 6.23 -13.00
N GLU A 70 -0.45 5.86 -11.85
CA GLU A 70 0.02 4.51 -11.59
C GLU A 70 -0.03 4.24 -10.08
N ILE A 71 -0.58 3.09 -9.72
CA ILE A 71 -0.52 2.54 -8.36
C ILE A 71 -0.13 1.07 -8.48
N VAL A 72 0.94 0.69 -7.77
CA VAL A 72 1.45 -0.68 -7.77
C VAL A 72 1.64 -1.11 -6.32
N CYS A 73 1.13 -2.29 -5.99
CA CYS A 73 1.32 -2.94 -4.71
C CYS A 73 2.12 -4.22 -4.94
N PHE A 74 3.28 -4.33 -4.30
CA PHE A 74 4.12 -5.51 -4.37
C PHE A 74 4.17 -6.19 -3.01
N THR A 75 3.54 -7.35 -2.92
CA THR A 75 3.50 -8.18 -1.73
C THR A 75 4.38 -9.41 -1.98
N PRO A 76 5.52 -9.57 -1.28
CA PRO A 76 6.36 -10.74 -1.42
C PRO A 76 5.59 -11.94 -0.85
N THR A 77 5.00 -12.76 -1.71
CA THR A 77 4.48 -14.05 -1.29
C THR A 77 5.67 -14.95 -1.03
N LEU A 78 6.04 -15.10 0.24
CA LEU A 78 6.99 -16.14 0.63
C LEU A 78 6.30 -17.49 0.42
N ASP A 79 6.64 -18.17 -0.68
CA ASP A 79 6.31 -19.58 -0.88
C ASP A 79 7.02 -20.39 0.22
N ARG A 80 6.31 -20.61 1.33
CA ARG A 80 6.74 -21.48 2.42
C ARG A 80 6.46 -22.95 2.08
N GLU A 81 6.80 -23.38 0.87
CA GLU A 81 6.76 -24.80 0.51
C GLU A 81 8.11 -25.45 0.92
N ARG A 82 8.04 -26.29 1.97
CA ARG A 82 8.98 -27.40 2.30
C ARG A 82 10.34 -27.05 2.92
N ARG A 83 10.34 -26.66 4.21
CA ARG A 83 11.45 -27.05 5.15
C ARG A 83 11.02 -28.16 6.12
N GLY A 84 10.24 -29.12 5.61
CA GLY A 84 9.80 -30.31 6.34
C GLY A 84 10.10 -31.58 5.56
N GLY A 85 11.37 -31.85 5.27
CA GLY A 85 11.82 -33.09 4.64
C GLY A 85 12.96 -33.69 5.46
N GLY A 86 12.62 -34.37 6.56
CA GLY A 86 13.58 -35.06 7.41
C GLY A 86 14.25 -36.21 6.67
N TYR A 87 15.57 -36.13 6.48
CA TYR A 87 16.38 -37.28 6.11
C TYR A 87 16.78 -38.02 7.38
N ARG A 88 16.00 -39.05 7.76
CA ARG A 88 16.52 -40.16 8.58
C ARG A 88 17.45 -40.98 7.69
N ARG A 89 18.76 -40.88 7.90
CA ARG A 89 19.71 -41.91 7.47
C ARG A 89 19.67 -43.04 8.49
N GLY A 90 19.27 -44.23 8.02
CA GLY A 90 19.69 -45.50 8.62
C GLY A 90 21.07 -45.89 8.11
#